data_AF-A0A6P1DPL7-F1
#
_entry.id   AF-A0A6P1DPL7-F1
#
_cell.length_a   1.000
_cell.length_b   1.000
_cell.length_c   1.000
_cell.angle_alpha   90.00
_cell.angle_beta   90.00
_cell.angle_gamma   90.00
#
_symmetry.space_group_name_H-M   'P 1'
#
loop_
_entity.id
_entity.type
_entity.pdbx_description
1 polymer ?
#
loop_
_entity_poly.entity_id
_entity_poly.type
_entity_poly.pdbx_seq_one_letter_code
_entity_poly.pdbx_strand_id
1 'polypeptide(L)'
;MTIKKDIKSRPIINKALVSEIMTSDEKFQNATLRPIIKMKHELLIAYFEHYLAIQKFDFNELSELKKIAFIERAFSKDIQFRSEVKGMIIGHFTLEEFSMYKNFLKESNKRILNIVKERVLSTLTS
;
A
#
# COMPACT_ATOMS: atom_id res chain seq x y z
N MET A 1 0.85 -9.17 -27.45
CA MET A 1 1.51 -7.95 -26.93
C MET A 1 1.87 -8.19 -25.47
N THR A 2 3.06 -8.73 -25.20
CA THR A 2 3.50 -8.98 -23.83
C THR A 2 3.94 -7.65 -23.24
N ILE A 3 3.06 -7.02 -22.45
CA ILE A 3 3.45 -5.86 -21.65
C ILE A 3 4.45 -6.38 -20.61
N LYS A 4 5.75 -6.31 -20.93
CA LYS A 4 6.82 -6.42 -19.94
C LYS A 4 6.68 -5.20 -19.03
N LYS A 5 5.84 -5.33 -18.01
CA LYS A 5 5.68 -4.35 -16.94
C LYS A 5 7.06 -4.16 -16.31
N ASP A 6 7.53 -2.92 -16.23
CA ASP A 6 8.91 -2.62 -15.82
C ASP A 6 9.19 -3.01 -14.37
N ILE A 7 9.59 -4.27 -14.16
CA ILE A 7 10.08 -4.76 -12.87
C ILE A 7 11.37 -4.01 -12.49
N LYS A 8 12.14 -3.56 -13.50
CA LYS A 8 13.43 -2.88 -13.34
C LYS A 8 13.34 -1.52 -12.64
N SER A 9 12.19 -0.84 -12.68
CA SER A 9 12.03 0.47 -12.02
C SER A 9 11.66 0.35 -10.53
N ARG A 10 11.40 -0.87 -10.04
CA ARG A 10 10.99 -1.07 -8.64
C ARG A 10 12.22 -1.00 -7.73
N PRO A 11 12.18 -0.21 -6.66
CA PRO A 11 13.32 -0.09 -5.75
C PRO A 11 13.57 -1.44 -5.06
N ILE A 12 14.80 -1.93 -5.16
CA ILE A 12 15.25 -3.11 -4.42
C ILE A 12 15.31 -2.73 -2.95
N ILE A 13 14.49 -3.37 -2.11
CA ILE A 13 14.55 -3.17 -0.67
C ILE A 13 15.62 -4.12 -0.14
N ASN A 14 16.86 -3.64 -0.13
CA ASN A 14 17.99 -4.33 0.49
C ASN A 14 17.88 -4.19 2.01
N LYS A 15 17.19 -5.13 2.67
CA LYS A 15 17.38 -5.39 4.10
C LYS A 15 16.99 -6.83 4.41
N ALA A 16 18.01 -7.60 4.81
CA ALA A 16 18.00 -8.98 5.24
C ALA A 16 17.83 -10.01 4.12
N LEU A 17 18.95 -10.68 3.82
CA LEU A 17 19.06 -12.11 3.49
C LEU A 17 17.70 -12.78 3.26
N VAL A 18 17.41 -13.10 2.00
CA VAL A 18 16.44 -14.13 1.65
C VAL A 18 16.94 -15.42 2.30
N SER A 19 16.68 -15.62 3.58
CA SER A 19 16.96 -16.89 4.22
C SER A 19 16.01 -17.89 3.59
N GLU A 20 16.52 -19.09 3.29
CA GLU A 20 15.74 -20.18 2.70
C GLU A 20 14.53 -20.59 3.57
N ILE A 21 14.44 -20.03 4.78
CA ILE A 21 13.45 -20.30 5.83
C ILE A 21 12.23 -19.35 5.75
N MET A 22 12.27 -18.25 4.99
CA MET A 22 11.11 -17.34 4.91
C MET A 22 9.91 -17.98 4.21
N THR A 23 8.73 -17.80 4.80
CA THR A 23 7.46 -18.26 4.22
C THR A 23 7.19 -17.59 2.86
N SER A 24 6.42 -18.26 1.98
CA SER A 24 6.00 -17.71 0.68
C SER A 24 5.42 -16.29 0.79
N ASP A 25 4.73 -16.02 1.88
CA ASP A 25 4.00 -14.78 2.13
C ASP A 25 4.94 -13.62 2.47
N GLU A 26 5.97 -13.86 3.27
CA GLU A 26 6.96 -12.84 3.61
C GLU A 26 7.83 -12.49 2.42
N LYS A 27 8.19 -13.50 1.62
CA LYS A 27 8.89 -13.29 0.34
C LYS A 27 8.05 -12.43 -0.59
N PHE A 28 6.76 -12.76 -0.78
CA PHE A 28 5.85 -11.96 -1.61
C PHE A 28 5.70 -10.53 -1.09
N GLN A 29 5.58 -10.35 0.23
CA GLN A 29 5.46 -9.02 0.81
C GLN A 29 6.70 -8.14 0.57
N ASN A 30 7.90 -8.68 0.78
CA ASN A 30 9.15 -7.92 0.68
C ASN A 30 9.63 -7.74 -0.76
N ALA A 31 9.41 -8.72 -1.64
CA ALA A 31 9.82 -8.66 -3.03
C ALA A 31 8.81 -7.92 -3.93
N THR A 32 7.52 -7.92 -3.58
CA THR A 32 6.46 -7.36 -4.44
C THR A 32 5.73 -6.21 -3.78
N LEU A 33 5.05 -6.43 -2.63
CA LEU A 33 4.17 -5.41 -2.06
C LEU A 33 4.94 -4.17 -1.60
N ARG A 34 6.00 -4.32 -0.79
CA ARG A 34 6.76 -3.18 -0.27
C ARG A 34 7.43 -2.36 -1.38
N PRO A 35 8.08 -2.96 -2.41
CA PRO A 35 8.66 -2.20 -3.51
C PRO A 35 7.63 -1.42 -4.32
N ILE A 36 6.49 -2.03 -4.66
CA ILE A 36 5.41 -1.35 -5.40
C ILE A 36 4.87 -0.18 -4.59
N ILE A 37 4.55 -0.40 -3.31
CA ILE A 37 4.02 0.65 -2.44
C ILE A 37 5.05 1.77 -2.23
N LYS A 38 6.35 1.44 -2.12
CA LYS A 38 7.42 2.43 -2.05
C LYS A 38 7.50 3.27 -3.31
N MET A 39 7.45 2.64 -4.48
CA MET A 39 7.46 3.32 -5.77
C MET A 39 6.23 4.22 -5.97
N LYS A 40 5.08 3.83 -5.42
CA LYS A 40 3.83 4.60 -5.51
C LYS A 40 3.60 5.58 -4.37
N HIS A 41 4.59 5.80 -3.53
CA HIS A 41 4.43 6.60 -2.32
C HIS A 41 3.83 7.99 -2.58
N GLU A 42 4.42 8.78 -3.47
CA GLU A 42 3.95 10.14 -3.76
C GLU A 42 2.49 10.16 -4.25
N LEU A 43 2.14 9.25 -5.17
CA LEU A 43 0.76 9.12 -5.66
C LEU A 43 -0.21 8.72 -4.54
N LEU A 44 0.18 7.79 -3.66
CA LEU A 44 -0.68 7.35 -2.56
C LEU A 44 -0.94 8.48 -1.56
N ILE A 45 0.06 9.33 -1.28
CA ILE A 45 -0.08 10.50 -0.40
C ILE A 45 -0.99 11.54 -1.06
N ALA A 46 -0.69 11.94 -2.30
CA ALA A 46 -1.50 12.92 -3.04
C ALA A 46 -2.96 12.46 -3.18
N TYR A 47 -3.17 11.16 -3.41
CA TYR A 47 -4.52 10.59 -3.46
C TYR A 47 -5.24 10.65 -2.12
N PHE A 48 -4.54 10.42 -1.00
CA PHE A 48 -5.12 10.56 0.33
C PHE A 48 -5.45 12.02 0.67
N GLU A 49 -4.59 12.97 0.31
CA GLU A 49 -4.86 14.40 0.45
C GLU A 49 -6.09 14.83 -0.36
N HIS A 50 -6.23 14.32 -1.58
CA HIS A 50 -7.44 14.53 -2.38
C HIS A 50 -8.69 13.93 -1.70
N TYR A 51 -8.57 12.73 -1.14
CA TYR A 51 -9.63 12.11 -0.35
C TYR A 51 -10.05 12.98 0.86
N LEU A 52 -9.08 13.57 1.58
CA LEU A 52 -9.36 14.51 2.68
C LEU A 52 -10.14 15.75 2.20
N ALA A 53 -9.71 16.33 1.07
CA ALA A 53 -10.36 17.51 0.50
C ALA A 53 -11.84 17.25 0.11
N ILE A 54 -12.13 16.07 -0.45
CA ILE A 54 -13.51 15.65 -0.79
C ILE A 54 -14.39 15.58 0.46
N GLN A 55 -13.84 15.07 1.56
CA GLN A 55 -14.56 14.94 2.84
C GLN A 55 -14.78 16.29 3.55
N LYS A 56 -14.35 17.42 2.94
CA LYS A 56 -14.41 18.78 3.49
C LYS A 56 -13.84 18.88 4.90
N PHE A 57 -12.82 18.08 5.14
CA PHE A 57 -12.28 17.88 6.46
C PHE A 57 -11.00 18.70 6.59
N ASP A 58 -10.99 19.70 7.47
CA ASP A 58 -9.79 20.51 7.69
C ASP A 58 -8.77 19.73 8.52
N PHE A 59 -8.02 18.90 7.81
CA PHE A 59 -7.06 17.98 8.41
C PHE A 59 -5.96 18.74 9.16
N ASN A 60 -5.61 19.96 8.73
CA ASN A 60 -4.52 20.74 9.31
C ASN A 60 -4.85 21.32 10.68
N GLU A 61 -6.12 21.60 10.95
CA GLU A 61 -6.59 22.12 12.24
C GLU A 61 -6.77 21.02 13.32
N LEU A 62 -6.62 19.76 12.95
CA LEU A 62 -6.73 18.66 13.90
C LEU A 62 -5.49 18.47 14.78
N SER A 63 -5.76 18.07 16.02
CA SER A 63 -4.75 17.40 16.84
C SER A 63 -4.30 16.09 16.22
N GLU A 64 -3.05 15.70 16.50
CA GLU A 64 -2.42 14.49 16.00
C GLU A 64 -3.27 13.22 16.25
N LEU A 65 -3.81 13.07 17.46
CA LEU A 65 -4.69 11.94 17.81
C LEU A 65 -5.93 11.86 16.91
N LYS A 66 -6.54 13.00 16.57
CA LYS A 66 -7.70 13.03 15.67
C LYS A 66 -7.29 12.69 14.23
N LYS A 67 -6.11 13.15 13.78
CA LYS A 67 -5.55 12.79 12.47
C LYS A 67 -5.36 11.28 12.34
N ILE A 68 -4.72 10.67 13.35
CA ILE A 68 -4.51 9.23 13.41
C ILE A 68 -5.84 8.48 13.35
N ALA A 69 -6.80 8.85 14.22
CA ALA A 69 -8.11 8.19 14.27
C ALA A 69 -8.87 8.30 12.93
N PHE A 70 -8.77 9.44 12.24
CA PHE A 70 -9.36 9.63 10.92
C PHE A 70 -8.73 8.70 9.88
N ILE A 71 -7.38 8.66 9.82
CA ILE A 71 -6.66 7.77 8.91
C ILE A 71 -7.05 6.31 9.18
N GLU A 72 -7.09 5.88 10.44
CA GLU A 72 -7.52 4.52 10.79
C GLU A 72 -8.96 4.23 10.33
N ARG A 73 -9.87 5.19 10.48
CA ARG A 73 -11.24 5.05 10.00
C ARG A 73 -11.31 4.90 8.48
N ALA A 74 -10.57 5.71 7.72
CA ALA A 74 -10.53 5.62 6.27
C ALA A 74 -10.06 4.22 5.81
N PHE A 75 -8.96 3.73 6.39
CA PHE A 75 -8.40 2.42 6.03
C PHE A 75 -9.20 1.20 6.55
N SER A 76 -10.11 1.40 7.52
CA SER A 76 -10.92 0.32 8.09
C SER A 76 -12.37 0.28 7.60
N LYS A 77 -13.03 1.44 7.43
CA LYS A 77 -14.48 1.54 7.19
C LYS A 77 -14.83 1.97 5.77
N ASP A 78 -13.99 2.73 5.09
CA ASP A 78 -14.31 3.24 3.75
C ASP A 78 -14.04 2.21 2.66
N ILE A 79 -15.10 1.54 2.19
CA ILE A 79 -14.99 0.45 1.22
C ILE A 79 -14.46 0.93 -0.13
N GLN A 80 -14.88 2.13 -0.56
CA GLN A 80 -14.51 2.68 -1.86
C GLN A 80 -13.02 3.03 -1.87
N PHE A 81 -12.58 3.86 -0.92
CA PHE A 81 -11.18 4.24 -0.75
C PHE A 81 -10.26 3.02 -0.66
N ARG A 82 -10.63 2.04 0.18
CA ARG A 82 -9.85 0.80 0.34
C ARG A 82 -9.76 0.00 -0.96
N SER A 83 -10.80 0.02 -1.79
CA SER A 83 -10.82 -0.70 -3.06
C SER A 83 -9.94 -0.01 -4.10
N GLU A 84 -9.97 1.31 -4.16
CA GLU A 84 -9.11 2.12 -5.03
C GLU A 84 -7.64 1.96 -4.67
N VAL A 85 -7.28 2.06 -3.38
CA VAL A 85 -5.90 1.83 -2.91
C VAL A 85 -5.41 0.43 -3.27
N LYS A 86 -6.20 -0.62 -3.03
CA LYS A 86 -5.84 -1.98 -3.44
C LYS A 86 -5.67 -2.07 -4.96
N GLY A 87 -6.57 -1.47 -5.73
CA GLY A 87 -6.53 -1.43 -7.19
C GLY A 87 -5.23 -0.82 -7.72
N MET A 88 -4.78 0.29 -7.12
CA MET A 88 -3.50 0.93 -7.47
C MET A 88 -2.30 0.00 -7.26
N ILE A 89 -2.32 -0.85 -6.23
CA ILE A 89 -1.21 -1.79 -5.95
C ILE A 89 -1.30 -3.04 -6.84
N ILE A 90 -2.48 -3.66 -6.92
CA ILE A 90 -2.72 -4.86 -7.74
C ILE A 90 -2.50 -4.55 -9.22
N GLY A 91 -2.89 -3.34 -9.65
CA GLY A 91 -2.64 -2.80 -10.98
C GLY A 91 -1.16 -2.71 -11.35
N HIS A 92 -0.24 -2.96 -10.40
CA HIS A 92 1.20 -3.05 -10.65
C HIS A 92 1.79 -4.46 -10.68
N PHE A 93 1.02 -5.50 -10.38
CA PHE A 93 1.50 -6.90 -10.38
C PHE A 93 1.84 -7.40 -11.78
N THR A 94 2.79 -8.33 -11.85
CA THR A 94 2.98 -9.24 -12.98
C THR A 94 1.98 -10.40 -12.91
N LEU A 95 1.90 -11.22 -13.96
CA LEU A 95 1.02 -12.41 -13.96
C LEU A 95 1.41 -13.43 -12.87
N GLU A 96 2.71 -13.61 -12.64
CA GLU A 96 3.24 -14.51 -11.61
C GLU A 96 2.90 -13.98 -10.21
N GLU A 97 3.11 -12.67 -9.99
CA GLU A 97 2.77 -12.00 -8.73
C GLU A 97 1.27 -12.03 -8.47
N PHE A 98 0.44 -11.86 -9.50
CA PHE A 98 -1.00 -11.97 -9.37
C PHE A 98 -1.44 -13.40 -9.03
N SER A 99 -0.76 -14.41 -9.60
CA SER A 99 -1.02 -15.82 -9.28
C SER A 99 -0.70 -16.12 -7.81
N MET A 100 0.42 -15.60 -7.30
CA MET A 100 0.78 -15.68 -5.88
C MET A 100 -0.21 -14.94 -4.98
N TYR A 101 -0.59 -13.72 -5.37
CA TYR A 101 -1.58 -12.91 -4.68
C TYR A 101 -2.92 -13.63 -4.54
N LYS A 102 -3.37 -14.34 -5.59
CA LYS A 102 -4.64 -15.09 -5.59
C LYS A 102 -4.66 -16.20 -4.53
N ASN A 103 -3.52 -16.86 -4.29
CA ASN A 103 -3.42 -17.92 -3.28
C ASN A 103 -3.61 -17.41 -1.84
N PHE A 104 -3.28 -16.13 -1.59
CA PHE A 104 -3.35 -15.50 -0.27
C PHE A 104 -4.15 -14.19 -0.32
N LEU A 105 -5.29 -14.19 -1.03
CA LEU A 105 -6.03 -12.98 -1.38
C LEU A 105 -6.40 -12.12 -0.18
N LYS A 106 -7.00 -12.73 0.85
CA LYS A 106 -7.49 -12.03 2.05
C LYS A 106 -6.35 -11.40 2.84
N GLU A 107 -5.30 -12.18 3.09
CA GLU A 107 -4.13 -11.73 3.85
C GLU A 107 -3.33 -10.68 3.07
N SER A 108 -3.14 -10.86 1.78
CA SER A 108 -2.48 -9.89 0.91
C SER A 108 -3.24 -8.56 0.88
N ASN A 109 -4.57 -8.59 0.80
CA ASN A 109 -5.39 -7.39 0.85
C ASN A 109 -5.25 -6.64 2.18
N LYS A 110 -5.25 -7.36 3.30
CA LYS A 110 -5.02 -6.78 4.63
C LYS A 110 -3.63 -6.15 4.72
N ARG A 111 -2.60 -6.84 4.21
CA ARG A 111 -1.21 -6.34 4.19
C ARG A 111 -1.04 -5.10 3.34
N ILE A 112 -1.64 -5.06 2.14
CA ILE A 112 -1.62 -3.87 1.28
C ILE A 112 -2.14 -2.65 2.05
N LEU A 113 -3.35 -2.77 2.61
CA LEU A 113 -3.96 -1.66 3.35
C LEU A 113 -3.13 -1.26 4.57
N ASN A 114 -2.59 -2.22 5.33
CA ASN A 114 -1.74 -1.92 6.48
C ASN A 114 -0.47 -1.17 6.07
N ILE A 115 0.26 -1.64 5.06
CA ILE A 115 1.52 -0.99 4.63
C ILE A 115 1.27 0.42 4.11
N VAL A 116 0.18 0.63 3.35
CA VAL A 116 -0.18 1.96 2.86
C VAL A 116 -0.61 2.87 4.02
N LYS A 117 -1.42 2.37 4.97
CA LYS A 117 -1.83 3.11 6.16
C LYS A 117 -0.63 3.60 6.98
N GLU A 118 0.32 2.70 7.28
CA GLU A 118 1.54 3.06 8.03
C GLU A 118 2.35 4.14 7.31
N ARG A 119 2.40 4.12 5.98
CA ARG A 119 3.05 5.18 5.20
C ARG A 119 2.33 6.50 5.31
N VAL A 120 1.01 6.51 5.16
CA VAL A 120 0.19 7.72 5.29
C VAL A 120 0.36 8.32 6.68
N LEU A 121 0.29 7.50 7.74
CA LEU A 121 0.56 7.94 9.12
C LEU A 121 1.97 8.54 9.24
N SER A 122 3.01 7.82 8.82
CA SER A 122 4.39 8.29 8.91
C SER A 122 4.71 9.56 8.11
N THR A 123 3.85 9.94 7.17
CA THR A 123 4.06 11.12 6.31
C THR A 123 3.20 12.31 6.74
N LEU A 124 1.99 12.06 7.25
CA LEU A 124 1.02 13.12 7.55
C LEU A 124 0.87 13.42 9.05
N THR A 125 1.44 12.60 9.92
CA THR A 125 1.41 12.78 11.38
C THR A 125 2.80 12.82 12.01
N SER A 126 3.87 12.82 11.22
CA SER A 126 5.26 12.93 11.68
C SER A 126 5.81 14.35 11.49
#